data_AF-A0A9D7LDG6-F1
#
_entry.id   AF-A0A9D7LDG6-F1
#
_cell.length_a   1.000
_cell.length_b   1.000
_cell.length_c   1.000
_cell.angle_alpha   90.00
_cell.angle_beta   90.00
_cell.angle_gamma   90.00
#
_symmetry.space_group_name_H-M   'P 1'
#
loop_
_entity.id
_entity.type
_entity.pdbx_description
1 polymer ?
#
loop_
_entity_poly.entity_id
_entity_poly.type
_entity_poly.pdbx_seq_one_letter_code
_entity_poly.pdbx_strand_id
1 'polypeptide(L)'
;MQKSFQVGAKTFVLDQAKAEAAFAAKKVINGRETMTFNLLPLKYQWAYDLYRKMKANHWEPEDIPMGKDIEQWRDEKVVTDVERWIIRMGIGYFSAAEGIVGDNIQHVVRELVTAPELKLVLGRHAHEENIHADSLLYMISSLGINPHECEAMFEDIPTIVRKNEFVTKVSRSLRRDLDLTLPENKKLLAKNIFVFGQCMEGTQFYGLFGMVLSLYRQNKFPGIGQMFRYTLRDESNHIEVFRNLFMDLVEENREIWTTEFKEELRQTMAEGIRLEKDFIRDCLPVNSIGLSAEDFLTYIDFIADRRLESCGLAPLSSGAKNPLPWLAEMMDIKKEQNFFEGRVTEYQKASSLNVAHDDEL
;
A
#
# COMPACT_ATOMS: atom_id res chain seq x y z
N MET A 1 0.78 -28.68 31.30
CA MET A 1 1.77 -29.44 32.12
C MET A 1 2.91 -28.48 32.42
N GLN A 2 3.25 -28.21 33.68
CA GLN A 2 4.34 -27.27 33.98
C GLN A 2 5.68 -27.91 33.63
N LYS A 3 6.44 -27.30 32.71
CA LYS A 3 7.83 -27.70 32.45
C LYS A 3 8.72 -26.88 33.36
N SER A 4 9.64 -27.52 34.08
CA SER A 4 10.66 -26.82 34.86
C SER A 4 12.04 -27.08 34.28
N PHE A 5 12.88 -26.06 34.29
CA PHE A 5 14.27 -26.11 33.87
C PHE A 5 15.13 -25.75 35.08
N GLN A 6 16.16 -26.53 35.36
CA GLN A 6 17.15 -26.19 36.37
C GLN A 6 18.46 -25.77 35.70
N VAL A 7 18.99 -24.62 36.12
CA VAL A 7 20.31 -24.14 35.73
C VAL A 7 21.07 -23.80 37.01
N GLY A 8 22.00 -24.67 37.38
CA GLY A 8 22.65 -24.63 38.69
C GLY A 8 21.62 -24.74 39.83
N ALA A 9 21.64 -23.77 40.76
CA ALA A 9 20.68 -23.72 41.87
C ALA A 9 19.34 -23.01 41.51
N LYS A 10 19.22 -22.45 40.31
CA LYS A 10 18.01 -21.71 39.89
C LYS A 10 17.04 -22.68 39.21
N THR A 11 15.76 -22.55 39.58
CA THR A 11 14.66 -23.28 38.93
C THR A 11 13.78 -22.28 38.19
N PHE A 12 13.58 -22.52 36.90
CA PHE A 12 12.68 -21.75 36.03
C PHE A 12 11.45 -22.60 35.73
N VAL A 13 10.26 -22.10 36.08
CA VAL A 13 9.00 -22.79 35.79
C VAL A 13 8.36 -22.14 34.58
N LEU A 14 8.23 -22.92 33.51
CA LEU A 14 7.49 -22.53 32.31
C LEU A 14 6.01 -22.85 32.52
N ASP A 15 5.23 -21.79 32.65
CA ASP A 15 3.78 -21.85 32.68
C ASP A 15 3.22 -21.94 31.26
N GLN A 16 3.08 -23.17 30.79
CA GLN A 16 2.56 -23.47 29.46
C GLN A 16 1.14 -22.93 29.26
N ALA A 17 0.27 -23.03 30.27
CA ALA A 17 -1.11 -22.57 30.17
C ALA A 17 -1.18 -21.04 30.02
N LYS A 18 -0.33 -20.31 30.75
CA LYS A 18 -0.18 -18.86 30.58
C LYS A 18 0.34 -18.49 29.19
N ALA A 19 1.27 -19.26 28.62
CA ALA A 19 1.79 -19.03 27.27
C ALA A 19 0.71 -19.28 26.20
N GLU A 20 -0.05 -20.37 26.31
CA GLU A 20 -1.16 -20.70 25.41
C GLU A 20 -2.30 -19.67 25.50
N ALA A 21 -2.66 -19.23 26.71
CA ALA A 21 -3.64 -18.17 26.91
C ALA A 21 -3.18 -16.82 26.32
N ALA A 22 -1.89 -16.48 26.49
CA ALA A 22 -1.30 -15.29 25.90
C ALA A 22 -1.34 -15.31 24.36
N PHE A 23 -1.08 -16.47 23.75
CA PHE A 23 -1.18 -16.65 22.30
C PHE A 23 -2.63 -16.54 21.82
N ALA A 24 -3.57 -17.23 22.47
CA ALA A 24 -4.99 -17.19 22.12
C ALA A 24 -5.60 -15.78 22.26
N ALA A 25 -5.07 -14.97 23.19
CA ALA A 25 -5.50 -13.59 23.40
C ALA A 25 -4.97 -12.59 22.36
N LYS A 26 -4.08 -12.98 21.45
CA LYS A 26 -3.73 -12.14 20.29
C LYS A 26 -4.94 -12.04 19.37
N LYS A 27 -5.36 -10.83 19.04
CA LYS A 27 -6.48 -10.54 18.14
C LYS A 27 -6.12 -9.37 17.24
N VAL A 28 -6.90 -9.14 16.18
CA VAL A 28 -6.76 -7.93 15.37
C VAL A 28 -7.06 -6.72 16.25
N ILE A 29 -8.24 -6.68 16.87
CA ILE A 29 -8.69 -5.65 17.82
C ILE A 29 -9.11 -6.27 19.16
N ASN A 30 -9.15 -5.48 20.23
CA ASN A 30 -9.52 -5.93 21.59
C ASN A 30 -8.77 -7.19 22.04
N GLY A 31 -7.53 -7.36 21.56
CA GLY A 31 -6.64 -8.41 22.01
C GLY A 31 -5.94 -8.03 23.30
N ARG A 32 -4.96 -8.85 23.68
CA ARG A 32 -4.15 -8.60 24.86
C ARG A 32 -3.43 -7.25 24.81
N GLU A 33 -3.69 -6.40 25.79
CA GLU A 33 -2.90 -5.19 26.03
C GLU A 33 -1.58 -5.51 26.73
N THR A 34 -0.50 -4.89 26.25
CA THR A 34 0.83 -5.05 26.83
C THR A 34 1.69 -3.83 26.49
N MET A 35 2.50 -3.39 27.47
CA MET A 35 3.49 -2.32 27.28
C MET A 35 4.76 -2.80 26.57
N THR A 36 4.87 -4.10 26.28
CA THR A 36 6.05 -4.71 25.66
C THR A 36 5.74 -5.17 24.25
N PHE A 37 6.65 -4.89 23.30
CA PHE A 37 6.54 -5.37 21.93
C PHE A 37 7.03 -6.82 21.83
N ASN A 38 6.17 -7.78 22.20
CA ASN A 38 6.51 -9.20 22.20
C ASN A 38 6.02 -9.90 20.94
N LEU A 39 6.91 -10.03 19.95
CA LEU A 39 6.54 -10.61 18.66
C LEU A 39 6.12 -12.09 18.76
N LEU A 40 6.78 -12.87 19.62
CA LEU A 40 6.59 -14.32 19.69
C LEU A 40 5.51 -14.75 20.70
N PRO A 41 4.83 -15.88 20.46
CA PRO A 41 4.78 -16.61 19.18
C PRO A 41 3.88 -15.87 18.16
N LEU A 42 4.16 -16.00 16.88
CA LEU A 42 3.38 -15.37 15.80
C LEU A 42 2.02 -16.06 15.65
N LYS A 43 0.91 -15.31 15.70
CA LYS A 43 -0.44 -15.78 15.35
C LYS A 43 -0.75 -15.48 13.89
N TYR A 44 -0.47 -14.26 13.45
CA TYR A 44 -0.68 -13.82 12.07
C TYR A 44 0.61 -14.01 11.25
N GLN A 45 0.90 -15.25 10.85
CA GLN A 45 2.13 -15.59 10.13
C GLN A 45 2.27 -14.78 8.81
N TRP A 46 1.15 -14.57 8.11
CA TRP A 46 1.09 -13.77 6.88
C TRP A 46 1.67 -12.36 7.08
N ALA A 47 1.47 -11.75 8.24
CA ALA A 47 1.93 -10.39 8.52
C ALA A 47 3.46 -10.33 8.60
N TYR A 48 4.07 -11.34 9.24
CA TYR A 48 5.53 -11.42 9.32
C TYR A 48 6.16 -11.76 7.95
N ASP A 49 5.50 -12.60 7.17
CA ASP A 49 5.98 -12.98 5.84
C ASP A 49 5.94 -11.78 4.87
N LEU A 50 4.85 -10.99 4.90
CA LEU A 50 4.75 -9.73 4.16
C LEU A 50 5.78 -8.71 4.65
N TYR A 51 5.93 -8.53 5.97
CA TYR A 51 6.96 -7.64 6.52
C TYR A 51 8.36 -7.99 6.00
N ARG A 52 8.71 -9.28 5.95
CA ARG A 52 10.00 -9.73 5.38
C ARG A 52 10.12 -9.41 3.90
N LYS A 53 9.05 -9.61 3.13
CA LYS A 53 9.01 -9.33 1.69
C LYS A 53 9.18 -7.83 1.42
N MET A 54 8.40 -6.99 2.11
CA MET A 54 8.48 -5.53 2.06
C MET A 54 9.89 -5.05 2.43
N LYS A 55 10.46 -5.55 3.54
CA LYS A 55 11.84 -5.23 3.93
C LYS A 55 12.87 -5.61 2.86
N ALA A 56 12.70 -6.73 2.17
CA ALA A 56 13.60 -7.16 1.10
C ALA A 56 13.48 -6.33 -0.19
N ASN A 57 12.38 -5.57 -0.31
CA ASN A 57 12.08 -4.70 -1.44
C ASN A 57 12.63 -3.28 -1.28
N HIS A 58 13.30 -2.97 -0.16
CA HIS A 58 13.80 -1.62 0.14
C HIS A 58 14.53 -0.96 -1.04
N TRP A 59 14.20 0.30 -1.28
CA TRP A 59 14.79 1.15 -2.33
C TRP A 59 14.86 2.59 -1.84
N GLU A 60 15.80 3.36 -2.38
CA GLU A 60 15.94 4.79 -2.13
C GLU A 60 15.73 5.55 -3.44
N PRO A 61 14.96 6.66 -3.47
CA PRO A 61 14.76 7.45 -4.68
C PRO A 61 16.06 7.95 -5.31
N GLU A 62 17.03 8.36 -4.50
CA GLU A 62 18.32 8.92 -4.93
C GLU A 62 19.20 7.92 -5.69
N ASP A 63 18.96 6.61 -5.52
CA ASP A 63 19.67 5.56 -6.26
C ASP A 63 19.22 5.48 -7.73
N ILE A 64 18.13 6.16 -8.10
CA ILE A 64 17.54 6.10 -9.44
C ILE A 64 17.97 7.33 -10.27
N PRO A 65 18.70 7.15 -11.39
CA PRO A 65 19.25 8.26 -12.16
C PRO A 65 18.19 9.02 -12.96
N MET A 66 18.07 10.33 -12.70
CA MET A 66 17.08 11.22 -13.35
C MET A 66 17.60 11.95 -14.59
N GLY A 67 18.84 11.72 -15.03
CA GLY A 67 19.48 12.52 -16.09
C GLY A 67 18.71 12.53 -17.43
N LYS A 68 18.20 11.37 -17.87
CA LYS A 68 17.39 11.26 -19.09
C LYS A 68 16.02 11.93 -18.94
N ASP A 69 15.38 11.76 -17.79
CA ASP A 69 14.09 12.37 -17.49
C ASP A 69 14.19 13.90 -17.54
N ILE A 70 15.28 14.47 -17.03
CA ILE A 70 15.57 15.92 -17.10
C ILE A 70 15.76 16.37 -18.55
N GLU A 71 16.51 15.63 -19.36
CA GLU A 71 16.72 15.92 -20.78
C GLU A 71 15.38 15.92 -21.53
N GLN A 72 14.61 14.84 -21.38
CA GLN A 72 13.29 14.69 -22.02
C GLN A 72 12.31 15.76 -21.55
N TRP A 73 12.34 16.11 -20.25
CA TRP A 73 11.52 17.18 -19.70
C TRP A 73 11.91 18.57 -20.23
N ARG A 74 13.10 18.79 -20.79
CA ARG A 74 13.44 20.08 -21.40
C ARG A 74 13.16 20.14 -22.90
N ASP A 75 12.99 19.00 -23.55
CA ASP A 75 12.79 18.91 -24.99
C ASP A 75 11.31 18.74 -25.37
N GLU A 76 10.70 19.82 -25.88
CA GLU A 76 9.32 19.84 -26.40
C GLU A 76 9.10 18.93 -27.62
N LYS A 77 10.16 18.51 -28.31
CA LYS A 77 10.06 17.57 -29.43
C LYS A 77 10.02 16.12 -28.99
N VAL A 78 10.49 15.81 -27.78
CA VAL A 78 10.54 14.44 -27.24
C VAL A 78 9.29 14.15 -26.40
N VAL A 79 8.84 15.14 -25.63
CA VAL A 79 7.67 15.01 -24.75
C VAL A 79 6.63 16.07 -25.08
N THR A 80 5.42 15.63 -25.38
CA THR A 80 4.27 16.48 -25.68
C THR A 80 3.64 17.07 -24.42
N ASP A 81 2.82 18.12 -24.57
CA ASP A 81 2.09 18.74 -23.45
C ASP A 81 1.16 17.75 -22.73
N VAL A 82 0.54 16.82 -23.46
CA VAL A 82 -0.32 15.79 -22.85
C VAL A 82 0.50 14.85 -21.96
N GLU A 83 1.72 14.51 -22.37
CA GLU A 83 2.58 13.62 -21.57
C GLU A 83 3.13 14.35 -20.34
N ARG A 84 3.44 15.64 -20.47
CA ARG A 84 3.79 16.50 -19.32
C ARG A 84 2.61 16.64 -18.36
N TRP A 85 1.40 16.77 -18.90
CA TRP A 85 0.18 16.83 -18.12
C TRP A 85 -0.03 15.57 -17.30
N ILE A 86 0.16 14.38 -17.89
CA ILE A 86 0.10 13.10 -17.17
C ILE A 86 1.09 13.06 -16.01
N ILE A 87 2.34 13.49 -16.23
CA ILE A 87 3.36 13.52 -15.16
C ILE A 87 2.99 14.53 -14.06
N ARG A 88 2.47 15.71 -14.41
CA ARG A 88 2.03 16.72 -13.43
C ARG A 88 0.82 16.24 -12.61
N MET A 89 -0.18 15.66 -13.26
CA MET A 89 -1.31 15.00 -12.61
C MET A 89 -0.83 13.85 -11.71
N GLY A 90 0.20 13.14 -12.16
CA GLY A 90 0.78 12.02 -11.47
C GLY A 90 1.43 12.40 -10.16
N ILE A 91 2.46 13.23 -10.27
CA ILE A 91 3.15 13.85 -9.13
C ILE A 91 2.13 14.48 -8.19
N GLY A 92 1.11 15.10 -8.77
CA GLY A 92 0.19 15.91 -8.01
C GLY A 92 -0.85 15.19 -7.19
N TYR A 93 -1.46 14.18 -7.77
CA TYR A 93 -2.36 13.32 -7.00
C TYR A 93 -1.58 12.58 -5.92
N PHE A 94 -0.42 12.01 -6.25
CA PHE A 94 0.37 11.22 -5.30
C PHE A 94 0.96 12.06 -4.16
N SER A 95 1.30 13.34 -4.37
CA SER A 95 1.88 14.17 -3.30
C SER A 95 1.00 14.32 -2.06
N ALA A 96 -0.33 14.27 -2.24
CA ALA A 96 -1.27 14.23 -1.12
C ALA A 96 -1.66 12.78 -0.77
N ALA A 97 -1.87 11.93 -1.77
CA ALA A 97 -2.41 10.60 -1.58
C ALA A 97 -1.52 9.70 -0.69
N GLU A 98 -0.20 9.67 -0.92
CA GLU A 98 0.72 8.86 -0.12
C GLU A 98 0.73 9.32 1.35
N GLY A 99 0.69 10.63 1.57
CA GLY A 99 0.59 11.23 2.90
C GLY A 99 -0.72 10.87 3.61
N ILE A 100 -1.85 10.86 2.89
CA ILE A 100 -3.15 10.47 3.43
C ILE A 100 -3.15 8.99 3.86
N VAL A 101 -2.56 8.10 3.06
CA VAL A 101 -2.42 6.67 3.38
C VAL A 101 -1.51 6.47 4.59
N GLY A 102 -0.31 7.05 4.57
CA GLY A 102 0.65 6.98 5.67
C GLY A 102 0.09 7.47 7.00
N ASP A 103 -0.60 8.62 6.99
CA ASP A 103 -1.25 9.18 8.18
C ASP A 103 -2.38 8.28 8.71
N ASN A 104 -3.21 7.70 7.83
CA ASN A 104 -4.25 6.75 8.22
C ASN A 104 -3.67 5.45 8.81
N ILE A 105 -2.59 4.92 8.23
CA ILE A 105 -1.91 3.74 8.77
C ILE A 105 -1.41 4.03 10.18
N GLN A 106 -0.71 5.14 10.37
CA GLN A 106 -0.07 5.47 11.63
C GLN A 106 -1.09 5.80 12.73
N HIS A 107 -2.07 6.65 12.43
CA HIS A 107 -2.95 7.27 13.42
C HIS A 107 -4.36 6.69 13.48
N VAL A 108 -4.66 5.67 12.67
CA VAL A 108 -5.94 4.95 12.74
C VAL A 108 -5.68 3.45 12.83
N VAL A 109 -5.16 2.83 11.78
CA VAL A 109 -5.12 1.37 11.72
C VAL A 109 -4.13 0.79 12.73
N ARG A 110 -2.90 1.30 12.75
CA ARG A 110 -1.82 0.77 13.59
C ARG A 110 -2.07 0.99 15.09
N GLU A 111 -2.74 2.07 15.45
CA GLU A 111 -3.12 2.36 16.84
C GLU A 111 -4.20 1.39 17.35
N LEU A 112 -5.19 1.06 16.51
CA LEU A 112 -6.33 0.24 16.90
C LEU A 112 -6.05 -1.26 16.85
N VAL A 113 -5.09 -1.73 16.03
CA VAL A 113 -4.69 -3.14 16.06
C VAL A 113 -3.92 -3.48 17.35
N THR A 114 -4.07 -4.69 17.85
CA THR A 114 -3.50 -5.09 19.15
C THR A 114 -2.36 -6.09 19.04
N ALA A 115 -2.37 -6.97 18.05
CA ALA A 115 -1.29 -7.95 17.88
C ALA A 115 0.02 -7.31 17.39
N PRO A 116 1.18 -7.67 17.99
CA PRO A 116 2.46 -7.01 17.71
C PRO A 116 2.98 -7.27 16.29
N GLU A 117 2.75 -8.46 15.73
CA GLU A 117 3.12 -8.76 14.34
C GLU A 117 2.34 -7.93 13.30
N LEU A 118 1.09 -7.54 13.60
CA LEU A 118 0.33 -6.62 12.75
C LEU A 118 0.91 -5.21 12.84
N LYS A 119 1.25 -4.75 14.06
CA LYS A 119 1.95 -3.46 14.27
C LYS A 119 3.32 -3.42 13.59
N LEU A 120 3.99 -4.56 13.48
CA LEU A 120 5.28 -4.69 12.80
C LEU A 120 5.14 -4.42 11.30
N VAL A 121 4.23 -5.13 10.62
CA VAL A 121 4.04 -4.98 9.18
C VAL A 121 3.47 -3.61 8.82
N LEU A 122 2.51 -3.08 9.59
CA LEU A 122 1.98 -1.73 9.40
C LEU A 122 3.03 -0.64 9.64
N GLY A 123 4.01 -0.89 10.51
CA GLY A 123 5.15 0.01 10.67
C GLY A 123 6.06 0.04 9.45
N ARG A 124 6.19 -1.09 8.73
CA ARG A 124 6.91 -1.13 7.44
C ARG A 124 6.10 -0.50 6.32
N HIS A 125 4.78 -0.76 6.26
CA HIS A 125 3.86 -0.13 5.32
C HIS A 125 3.95 1.40 5.41
N ALA A 126 3.79 1.96 6.61
CA ALA A 126 3.93 3.41 6.82
C ALA A 126 5.32 3.97 6.44
N HIS A 127 6.37 3.16 6.51
CA HIS A 127 7.70 3.57 6.06
C HIS A 127 7.84 3.53 4.53
N GLU A 128 7.21 2.58 3.86
CA GLU A 128 7.16 2.54 2.39
C GLU A 128 6.38 3.75 1.84
N GLU A 129 5.29 4.18 2.50
CA GLU A 129 4.62 5.45 2.13
C GLU A 129 5.52 6.68 2.27
N ASN A 130 6.41 6.70 3.26
CA ASN A 130 7.38 7.79 3.38
C ASN A 130 8.38 7.77 2.22
N ILE A 131 8.81 6.58 1.76
CA ILE A 131 9.67 6.44 0.58
C ILE A 131 8.93 6.92 -0.68
N HIS A 132 7.64 6.60 -0.81
CA HIS A 132 6.81 7.07 -1.91
C HIS A 132 6.72 8.61 -1.92
N ALA A 133 6.43 9.21 -0.76
CA ALA A 133 6.40 10.67 -0.60
C ALA A 133 7.76 11.33 -0.92
N ASP A 134 8.86 10.74 -0.46
CA ASP A 134 10.22 11.23 -0.73
C ASP A 134 10.57 11.14 -2.23
N SER A 135 10.14 10.06 -2.90
CA SER A 135 10.33 9.90 -4.34
C SER A 135 9.67 11.03 -5.15
N LEU A 136 8.51 11.52 -4.69
CA LEU A 136 7.81 12.64 -5.33
C LEU A 136 8.60 13.94 -5.18
N LEU A 137 9.15 14.19 -3.99
CA LEU A 137 10.02 15.35 -3.75
C LEU A 137 11.27 15.28 -4.65
N TYR A 138 11.87 14.10 -4.76
CA TYR A 138 13.03 13.88 -5.62
C TYR A 138 12.72 14.10 -7.10
N MET A 139 11.55 13.64 -7.58
CA MET A 139 11.09 13.87 -8.96
C MET A 139 10.84 15.35 -9.25
N ILE A 140 10.10 16.05 -8.39
CA ILE A 140 9.81 17.49 -8.52
C ILE A 140 11.11 18.28 -8.57
N SER A 141 12.03 18.02 -7.63
CA SER A 141 13.31 18.70 -7.53
C SER A 141 14.18 18.45 -8.77
N SER A 142 14.23 17.21 -9.25
CA SER A 142 15.00 16.84 -10.44
C SER A 142 14.50 17.53 -11.69
N LEU A 143 13.19 17.54 -11.92
CA LEU A 143 12.58 18.17 -13.10
C LEU A 143 12.55 19.70 -13.03
N GLY A 144 12.84 20.29 -11.87
CA GLY A 144 12.71 21.73 -11.63
C GLY A 144 11.26 22.21 -11.67
N ILE A 145 10.32 21.35 -11.27
CA ILE A 145 8.91 21.73 -11.14
C ILE A 145 8.75 22.56 -9.87
N ASN A 146 8.01 23.67 -9.95
CA ASN A 146 7.74 24.52 -8.80
C ASN A 146 6.76 23.82 -7.83
N PRO A 147 7.17 23.53 -6.59
CA PRO A 147 6.31 22.87 -5.61
C PRO A 147 5.01 23.64 -5.31
N HIS A 148 5.04 24.98 -5.36
CA HIS A 148 3.85 25.80 -5.10
C HIS A 148 2.84 25.75 -6.26
N GLU A 149 3.32 25.64 -7.51
CA GLU A 149 2.42 25.43 -8.65
C GLU A 149 1.78 24.06 -8.59
N CYS A 150 2.56 23.05 -8.20
CA CYS A 150 2.04 21.73 -7.88
C CYS A 150 0.93 21.83 -6.82
N GLU A 151 1.23 22.37 -5.64
CA GLU A 151 0.26 22.52 -4.55
C GLU A 151 -1.03 23.23 -4.98
N ALA A 152 -0.90 24.36 -5.68
CA ALA A 152 -2.04 25.12 -6.19
C ALA A 152 -2.89 24.31 -7.20
N MET A 153 -2.26 23.54 -8.10
CA MET A 153 -2.99 22.65 -9.01
C MET A 153 -3.84 21.62 -8.25
N PHE A 154 -3.45 21.20 -7.05
CA PHE A 154 -4.17 20.16 -6.29
C PHE A 154 -5.44 20.69 -5.63
N GLU A 155 -5.40 21.93 -5.15
CA GLU A 155 -6.58 22.56 -4.55
C GLU A 155 -7.65 22.90 -5.60
N ASP A 156 -7.22 23.17 -6.84
CA ASP A 156 -8.12 23.65 -7.90
C ASP A 156 -8.72 22.54 -8.77
N ILE A 157 -8.14 21.32 -8.83
CA ILE A 157 -8.64 20.24 -9.69
C ILE A 157 -9.79 19.48 -8.99
N PRO A 158 -11.05 19.60 -9.47
CA PRO A 158 -12.21 19.06 -8.74
C PRO A 158 -12.21 17.54 -8.61
N THR A 159 -11.63 16.80 -9.56
CA THR A 159 -11.54 15.33 -9.48
C THR A 159 -10.56 14.86 -8.41
N ILE A 160 -9.45 15.58 -8.19
CA ILE A 160 -8.51 15.30 -7.10
C ILE A 160 -9.16 15.59 -5.75
N VAL A 161 -9.78 16.77 -5.59
CA VAL A 161 -10.46 17.16 -4.34
C VAL A 161 -11.52 16.12 -3.95
N ARG A 162 -12.41 15.73 -4.88
CA ARG A 162 -13.47 14.74 -4.60
C ARG A 162 -12.91 13.36 -4.25
N LYS A 163 -11.80 12.92 -4.85
CA LYS A 163 -11.12 11.68 -4.48
C LYS A 163 -10.54 11.75 -3.07
N ASN A 164 -9.90 12.86 -2.71
CA ASN A 164 -9.33 13.05 -1.37
C ASN A 164 -10.42 13.13 -0.29
N GLU A 165 -11.52 13.84 -0.56
CA GLU A 165 -12.69 13.87 0.33
C GLU A 165 -13.33 12.50 0.51
N PHE A 166 -13.40 11.70 -0.56
CA PHE A 166 -13.95 10.34 -0.51
C PHE A 166 -13.19 9.42 0.46
N VAL A 167 -11.87 9.53 0.55
CA VAL A 167 -11.06 8.70 1.46
C VAL A 167 -11.01 9.29 2.87
N THR A 168 -10.82 10.60 2.99
CA THR A 168 -10.68 11.27 4.30
C THR A 168 -11.97 11.30 5.11
N LYS A 169 -13.15 11.31 4.46
CA LYS A 169 -14.45 11.25 5.16
C LYS A 169 -14.59 9.98 6.03
N VAL A 170 -13.92 8.90 5.64
CA VAL A 170 -14.01 7.58 6.30
C VAL A 170 -13.11 7.51 7.54
N SER A 171 -12.00 8.25 7.56
CA SER A 171 -11.07 8.29 8.69
C SER A 171 -11.46 9.29 9.76
N ARG A 172 -12.23 10.34 9.43
CA ARG A 172 -12.54 11.44 10.36
C ARG A 172 -13.20 10.97 11.66
N SER A 173 -14.10 9.99 11.59
CA SER A 173 -14.79 9.47 12.77
C SER A 173 -13.95 8.50 13.61
N LEU A 174 -12.77 8.11 13.12
CA LEU A 174 -11.91 7.13 13.76
C LEU A 174 -10.76 7.74 14.57
N ARG A 175 -10.45 9.03 14.39
CA ARG A 175 -9.38 9.74 15.12
C ARG A 175 -9.82 10.25 16.49
N ARG A 176 -10.43 9.36 17.27
CA ARG A 176 -10.97 9.61 18.61
C ARG A 176 -10.96 8.31 19.41
N ASP A 177 -11.19 8.40 20.71
CA ASP A 177 -11.40 7.21 21.53
C ASP A 177 -12.63 6.43 21.03
N LEU A 178 -12.39 5.26 20.46
CA LEU A 178 -13.42 4.34 19.97
C LEU A 178 -13.54 3.15 20.91
N ASP A 179 -14.75 2.89 21.37
CA ASP A 179 -15.07 1.61 22.00
C ASP A 179 -15.24 0.55 20.91
N LEU A 180 -14.18 -0.22 20.65
CA LEU A 180 -14.19 -1.30 19.68
C LEU A 180 -14.91 -2.56 20.17
N THR A 181 -15.52 -2.56 21.36
CA THR A 181 -16.47 -3.62 21.74
C THR A 181 -17.81 -3.48 21.02
N LEU A 182 -18.12 -2.28 20.55
CA LEU A 182 -19.37 -1.95 19.86
C LEU A 182 -19.33 -2.32 18.36
N PRO A 183 -20.31 -3.07 17.83
CA PRO A 183 -20.32 -3.52 16.43
C PRO A 183 -20.22 -2.39 15.39
N GLU A 184 -20.83 -1.24 15.65
CA GLU A 184 -20.79 -0.07 14.76
C GLU A 184 -19.38 0.50 14.60
N ASN A 185 -18.60 0.55 15.68
CA ASN A 185 -17.21 1.04 15.62
C ASN A 185 -16.30 0.04 14.91
N LYS A 186 -16.55 -1.27 15.09
CA LYS A 186 -15.87 -2.32 14.32
C LYS A 186 -16.18 -2.20 12.82
N LYS A 187 -17.43 -1.91 12.44
CA LYS A 187 -17.82 -1.64 11.03
C LYS A 187 -17.10 -0.42 10.47
N LEU A 188 -16.98 0.66 11.25
CA LEU A 188 -16.23 1.86 10.82
C LEU A 188 -14.76 1.52 10.52
N LEU A 189 -14.09 0.78 11.40
CA LEU A 189 -12.70 0.36 11.17
C LEU A 189 -12.58 -0.57 9.96
N ALA A 190 -13.46 -1.57 9.84
CA ALA A 190 -13.46 -2.49 8.70
C ALA A 190 -13.68 -1.74 7.38
N LYS A 191 -14.59 -0.76 7.35
CA LYS A 191 -14.82 0.11 6.18
C LYS A 191 -13.60 0.98 5.87
N ASN A 192 -12.93 1.53 6.86
CA ASN A 192 -11.70 2.30 6.67
C ASN A 192 -10.59 1.45 6.05
N ILE A 193 -10.31 0.26 6.60
CA ILE A 193 -9.32 -0.67 6.05
C ILE A 193 -9.67 -1.05 4.60
N PHE A 194 -10.96 -1.31 4.32
CA PHE A 194 -11.42 -1.60 2.96
C PHE A 194 -11.21 -0.41 2.01
N VAL A 195 -11.55 0.81 2.43
CA VAL A 195 -11.40 2.01 1.58
C VAL A 195 -9.93 2.28 1.26
N PHE A 196 -9.05 2.24 2.25
CA PHE A 196 -7.63 2.50 2.01
C PHE A 196 -6.98 1.38 1.19
N GLY A 197 -7.15 0.11 1.58
CA GLY A 197 -6.47 -0.98 0.88
C GLY A 197 -7.09 -1.39 -0.45
N GLN A 198 -8.42 -1.40 -0.58
CA GLN A 198 -9.08 -1.94 -1.76
C GLN A 198 -9.55 -0.86 -2.73
N CYS A 199 -10.07 0.27 -2.23
CA CYS A 199 -10.49 1.37 -3.09
C CYS A 199 -9.33 2.27 -3.49
N MET A 200 -8.55 2.79 -2.53
CA MET A 200 -7.48 3.76 -2.81
C MET A 200 -6.24 3.09 -3.43
N GLU A 201 -5.47 2.35 -2.63
CA GLU A 201 -4.26 1.63 -3.09
C GLU A 201 -4.61 0.57 -4.14
N GLY A 202 -5.67 -0.22 -3.86
CA GLY A 202 -6.05 -1.36 -4.69
C GLY A 202 -6.68 -1.06 -6.04
N THR A 203 -7.22 0.15 -6.24
CA THR A 203 -8.00 0.49 -7.44
C THR A 203 -7.66 1.88 -7.98
N GLN A 204 -7.73 2.94 -7.17
CA GLN A 204 -7.55 4.32 -7.65
C GLN A 204 -6.11 4.62 -8.06
N PHE A 205 -5.10 4.09 -7.37
CA PHE A 205 -3.70 4.33 -7.74
C PHE A 205 -3.34 3.72 -9.10
N TYR A 206 -4.01 2.63 -9.45
CA TYR A 206 -3.72 1.83 -10.65
C TYR A 206 -4.07 2.53 -11.96
N GLY A 207 -5.03 3.47 -11.97
CA GLY A 207 -5.32 4.29 -13.15
C GLY A 207 -4.09 5.09 -13.58
N LEU A 208 -3.51 5.81 -12.62
CA LEU A 208 -2.35 6.66 -12.84
C LEU A 208 -1.04 5.87 -13.02
N PHE A 209 -0.84 4.78 -12.26
CA PHE A 209 0.29 3.88 -12.50
C PHE A 209 0.31 3.40 -13.94
N GLY A 210 -0.84 2.98 -14.47
CA GLY A 210 -0.92 2.54 -15.85
C GLY A 210 -0.62 3.65 -16.86
N MET A 211 -0.98 4.91 -16.60
CA MET A 211 -0.64 6.02 -17.50
C MET A 211 0.87 6.31 -17.51
N VAL A 212 1.49 6.45 -16.34
CA VAL A 212 2.93 6.73 -16.23
C VAL A 212 3.76 5.56 -16.77
N LEU A 213 3.36 4.32 -16.47
CA LEU A 213 4.06 3.14 -16.98
C LEU A 213 3.84 2.91 -18.48
N SER A 214 2.76 3.45 -19.07
CA SER A 214 2.61 3.48 -20.52
C SER A 214 3.64 4.40 -21.19
N LEU A 215 3.96 5.55 -20.57
CA LEU A 215 5.06 6.42 -21.03
C LEU A 215 6.41 5.72 -20.88
N TYR A 216 6.63 5.04 -19.75
CA TYR A 216 7.84 4.26 -19.51
C TYR A 216 8.10 3.20 -20.58
N ARG A 217 7.05 2.47 -21.00
CA ARG A 217 7.12 1.48 -22.09
C ARG A 217 7.52 2.08 -23.44
N GLN A 218 7.31 3.38 -23.61
CA GLN A 218 7.68 4.14 -24.81
C GLN A 218 9.09 4.77 -24.67
N ASN A 219 9.89 4.34 -23.68
CA ASN A 219 11.19 4.90 -23.32
C ASN A 219 11.14 6.37 -22.90
N LYS A 220 9.99 6.82 -22.38
CA LYS A 220 9.83 8.16 -21.80
C LYS A 220 9.90 8.08 -20.28
N PHE A 221 10.60 9.03 -19.69
CA PHE A 221 10.81 9.16 -18.25
C PHE A 221 11.30 7.86 -17.58
N PRO A 222 12.48 7.35 -17.96
CA PRO A 222 12.97 6.07 -17.45
C PRO A 222 13.18 6.05 -15.93
N GLY A 223 13.60 7.17 -15.31
CA GLY A 223 13.76 7.30 -13.86
C GLY A 223 12.42 7.31 -13.13
N ILE A 224 11.48 8.16 -13.58
CA ILE A 224 10.12 8.22 -13.01
C ILE A 224 9.41 6.87 -13.17
N GLY A 225 9.49 6.27 -14.36
CA GLY A 225 8.91 4.97 -14.63
C GLY A 225 9.50 3.87 -13.73
N GLN A 226 10.80 3.92 -13.43
CA GLN A 226 11.41 2.99 -12.48
C GLN A 226 10.90 3.17 -11.05
N MET A 227 10.78 4.41 -10.56
CA MET A 227 10.18 4.70 -9.24
C MET A 227 8.75 4.17 -9.17
N PHE A 228 7.93 4.47 -10.18
CA PHE A 228 6.54 3.99 -10.24
C PHE A 228 6.42 2.46 -10.30
N ARG A 229 7.41 1.76 -10.88
CA ARG A 229 7.45 0.29 -10.82
C ARG A 229 7.76 -0.23 -9.42
N TYR A 230 8.65 0.44 -8.68
CA TYR A 230 8.95 0.08 -7.30
C TYR A 230 7.75 0.36 -6.39
N THR A 231 7.14 1.55 -6.51
CA THR A 231 5.88 1.88 -5.83
C THR A 231 4.80 0.83 -6.13
N LEU A 232 4.54 0.49 -7.41
CA LEU A 232 3.54 -0.53 -7.77
C LEU A 232 3.81 -1.92 -7.15
N ARG A 233 5.09 -2.31 -7.01
CA ARG A 233 5.46 -3.56 -6.32
C ARG A 233 5.18 -3.47 -4.82
N ASP A 234 5.41 -2.32 -4.21
CA ASP A 234 5.21 -2.09 -2.78
C ASP A 234 3.70 -2.05 -2.48
N GLU A 235 2.92 -1.33 -3.28
CA GLU A 235 1.45 -1.30 -3.28
C GLU A 235 0.81 -2.69 -3.38
N SER A 236 1.39 -3.59 -4.18
CA SER A 236 0.91 -4.98 -4.26
C SER A 236 0.99 -5.70 -2.92
N ASN A 237 1.96 -5.37 -2.06
CA ASN A 237 2.05 -5.89 -0.70
C ASN A 237 1.09 -5.16 0.25
N HIS A 238 0.93 -3.84 0.10
CA HIS A 238 0.01 -3.03 0.90
C HIS A 238 -1.44 -3.52 0.79
N ILE A 239 -1.89 -3.74 -0.44
CA ILE A 239 -3.21 -4.30 -0.74
C ILE A 239 -3.41 -5.65 -0.06
N GLU A 240 -2.38 -6.50 -0.08
CA GLU A 240 -2.41 -7.83 0.56
C GLU A 240 -2.40 -7.74 2.10
N VAL A 241 -1.66 -6.78 2.67
CA VAL A 241 -1.67 -6.48 4.11
C VAL A 241 -3.08 -6.09 4.55
N PHE A 242 -3.69 -5.11 3.89
CA PHE A 242 -5.03 -4.66 4.25
C PHE A 242 -6.11 -5.68 3.94
N ARG A 243 -5.97 -6.46 2.86
CA ARG A 243 -6.89 -7.56 2.55
C ARG A 243 -6.87 -8.61 3.66
N ASN A 244 -5.70 -9.08 4.08
CA ASN A 244 -5.61 -10.08 5.14
C ASN A 244 -6.07 -9.51 6.50
N LEU A 245 -5.69 -8.27 6.82
CA LEU A 245 -6.15 -7.58 8.03
C LEU A 245 -7.68 -7.46 8.07
N PHE A 246 -8.29 -7.08 6.95
CA PHE A 246 -9.74 -6.97 6.81
C PHE A 246 -10.43 -8.32 7.00
N MET A 247 -9.94 -9.37 6.33
CA MET A 247 -10.53 -10.70 6.42
C MET A 247 -10.42 -11.27 7.84
N ASP A 248 -9.28 -11.10 8.52
CA ASP A 248 -9.12 -11.53 9.91
C ASP A 248 -9.99 -10.69 10.88
N LEU A 249 -10.10 -9.38 10.66
CA LEU A 249 -10.99 -8.52 11.44
C LEU A 249 -12.45 -8.97 11.34
N VAL A 250 -12.91 -9.28 10.13
CA VAL A 250 -14.26 -9.78 9.86
C VAL A 250 -14.46 -11.17 10.48
N GLU A 251 -13.49 -12.07 10.33
CA GLU A 251 -13.58 -13.44 10.85
C GLU A 251 -13.64 -13.47 12.38
N GLU A 252 -12.84 -12.62 13.05
CA GLU A 252 -12.85 -12.50 14.50
C GLU A 252 -14.08 -11.76 15.06
N ASN A 253 -14.88 -11.12 14.19
CA ASN A 253 -16.04 -10.28 14.55
C ASN A 253 -17.22 -10.50 13.58
N ARG A 254 -17.63 -11.77 13.39
CA ARG A 254 -18.64 -12.18 12.39
C ARG A 254 -19.97 -11.43 12.49
N GLU A 255 -20.32 -10.87 13.63
CA GLU A 255 -21.53 -10.07 13.84
C GLU A 255 -21.60 -8.82 12.95
N ILE A 256 -20.45 -8.32 12.47
CA ILE A 256 -20.43 -7.15 11.58
C ILE A 256 -20.66 -7.53 10.10
N TRP A 257 -20.49 -8.80 9.75
CA TRP A 257 -20.49 -9.29 8.36
C TRP A 257 -21.88 -9.57 7.80
N THR A 258 -22.77 -8.58 7.95
CA THR A 258 -24.17 -8.66 7.52
C THR A 258 -24.31 -8.38 6.02
N THR A 259 -25.46 -8.77 5.43
CA THR A 259 -25.76 -8.50 4.02
C THR A 259 -25.71 -6.99 3.71
N GLU A 260 -26.21 -6.18 4.63
CA GLU A 260 -26.23 -4.71 4.51
C GLU A 260 -24.81 -4.14 4.50
N PHE A 261 -23.93 -4.64 5.37
CA PHE A 261 -22.55 -4.15 5.42
C PHE A 261 -21.75 -4.56 4.17
N LYS A 262 -21.96 -5.78 3.66
CA LYS A 262 -21.36 -6.21 2.38
C LYS A 262 -21.81 -5.31 1.23
N GLU A 263 -23.09 -4.98 1.17
CA GLU A 263 -23.61 -4.10 0.14
C GLU A 263 -23.08 -2.67 0.30
N GLU A 264 -22.95 -2.17 1.53
CA GLU A 264 -22.32 -0.87 1.79
C GLU A 264 -20.87 -0.81 1.26
N LEU A 265 -20.08 -1.87 1.44
CA LEU A 265 -18.72 -1.93 0.89
C LEU A 265 -18.72 -1.97 -0.65
N ARG A 266 -19.65 -2.73 -1.26
CA ARG A 266 -19.82 -2.75 -2.73
C ARG A 266 -20.19 -1.38 -3.29
N GLN A 267 -21.12 -0.68 -2.65
CA GLN A 267 -21.50 0.69 -3.04
C GLN A 267 -20.34 1.68 -2.83
N THR A 268 -19.55 1.49 -1.78
CA THR A 268 -18.33 2.29 -1.54
C THR A 268 -17.31 2.09 -2.66
N MET A 269 -17.10 0.86 -3.12
CA MET A 269 -16.25 0.58 -4.28
C MET A 269 -16.83 1.21 -5.56
N ALA A 270 -18.14 1.12 -5.79
CA ALA A 270 -18.80 1.73 -6.95
C ALA A 270 -18.61 3.26 -6.98
N GLU A 271 -18.69 3.93 -5.83
CA GLU A 271 -18.36 5.35 -5.70
C GLU A 271 -16.88 5.62 -6.04
N GLY A 272 -15.96 4.81 -5.50
CA GLY A 272 -14.52 4.89 -5.78
C GLY A 272 -14.19 4.75 -7.27
N ILE A 273 -14.81 3.78 -7.96
CA ILE A 273 -14.70 3.57 -9.41
C ILE A 273 -15.18 4.81 -10.16
N ARG A 274 -16.37 5.34 -9.82
CA ARG A 274 -16.90 6.53 -10.51
C ARG A 274 -15.96 7.72 -10.41
N LEU A 275 -15.42 7.96 -9.21
CA LEU A 275 -14.46 9.06 -8.97
C LEU A 275 -13.16 8.85 -9.75
N GLU A 276 -12.66 7.62 -9.80
CA GLU A 276 -11.45 7.30 -10.56
C GLU A 276 -11.66 7.48 -12.06
N LYS A 277 -12.81 7.05 -12.58
CA LYS A 277 -13.17 7.23 -13.98
C LYS A 277 -13.28 8.70 -14.38
N ASP A 278 -13.78 9.56 -13.50
CA ASP A 278 -13.78 11.01 -13.72
C ASP A 278 -12.33 11.55 -13.74
N PHE A 279 -11.50 11.14 -12.79
CA PHE A 279 -10.08 11.54 -12.72
C PHE A 279 -9.26 11.08 -13.94
N ILE A 280 -9.48 9.86 -14.43
CA ILE A 280 -8.83 9.32 -15.63
C ILE A 280 -9.12 10.20 -16.85
N ARG A 281 -10.37 10.67 -16.99
CA ARG A 281 -10.76 11.55 -18.10
C ARG A 281 -10.09 12.92 -18.02
N ASP A 282 -9.87 13.44 -16.82
CA ASP A 282 -9.12 14.69 -16.62
C ASP A 282 -7.62 14.51 -16.91
N CYS A 283 -7.04 13.33 -16.60
CA CYS A 283 -5.65 13.01 -16.92
C CYS A 283 -5.40 12.80 -18.41
N LEU A 284 -6.40 12.27 -19.13
CA LEU A 284 -6.33 11.97 -20.57
C LEU A 284 -7.43 12.72 -21.34
N PRO A 285 -7.29 14.05 -21.51
CA PRO A 285 -8.26 14.83 -22.27
C PRO A 285 -8.27 14.46 -23.76
N VAL A 286 -7.17 13.88 -24.28
CA VAL A 286 -7.04 13.40 -25.65
C VAL A 286 -6.31 12.06 -25.63
N ASN A 287 -6.84 11.07 -26.37
CA ASN A 287 -6.19 9.78 -26.53
C ASN A 287 -4.85 9.91 -27.28
N SER A 288 -3.87 9.09 -26.91
CA SER A 288 -2.60 8.96 -27.63
C SER A 288 -2.15 7.50 -27.69
N ILE A 289 -1.05 7.21 -28.39
CA ILE A 289 -0.56 5.83 -28.58
C ILE A 289 -0.26 5.20 -27.21
N GLY A 290 -0.91 4.07 -26.91
CA GLY A 290 -0.77 3.38 -25.63
C GLY A 290 -1.54 4.04 -24.47
N LEU A 291 -2.30 5.10 -24.73
CA LEU A 291 -3.08 5.85 -23.75
C LEU A 291 -4.51 6.06 -24.26
N SER A 292 -5.32 5.02 -24.12
CA SER A 292 -6.76 5.04 -24.41
C SER A 292 -7.52 5.19 -23.12
N ALA A 293 -8.28 6.29 -22.97
CA ALA A 293 -9.12 6.49 -21.80
C ALA A 293 -10.05 5.29 -21.56
N GLU A 294 -10.67 4.74 -22.62
CA GLU A 294 -11.59 3.61 -22.53
C GLU A 294 -10.93 2.34 -21.97
N ASP A 295 -9.66 2.08 -22.34
CA ASP A 295 -8.91 0.94 -21.81
C ASP A 295 -8.66 1.12 -20.31
N PHE A 296 -8.31 2.33 -19.87
CA PHE A 296 -8.15 2.61 -18.43
C PHE A 296 -9.47 2.51 -17.68
N LEU A 297 -10.58 3.04 -18.22
CA LEU A 297 -11.90 2.93 -17.59
C LEU A 297 -12.32 1.44 -17.41
N THR A 298 -12.10 0.63 -18.44
CA THR A 298 -12.35 -0.82 -18.39
C THR A 298 -11.41 -1.54 -17.42
N TYR A 299 -10.14 -1.11 -17.37
CA TYR A 299 -9.17 -1.66 -16.42
C TYR A 299 -9.57 -1.42 -14.97
N ILE A 300 -10.11 -0.23 -14.65
CA ILE A 300 -10.62 0.08 -13.31
C ILE A 300 -11.77 -0.85 -12.92
N ASP A 301 -12.71 -1.13 -13.83
CA ASP A 301 -13.77 -2.11 -13.55
C ASP A 301 -13.20 -3.51 -13.29
N PHE A 302 -12.26 -3.94 -14.13
CA PHE A 302 -11.59 -5.23 -14.00
C PHE A 302 -10.87 -5.38 -12.66
N ILE A 303 -10.08 -4.38 -12.24
CA ILE A 303 -9.28 -4.50 -11.02
C ILE A 303 -10.16 -4.38 -9.78
N ALA A 304 -11.17 -3.52 -9.79
CA ALA A 304 -12.10 -3.34 -8.67
C ALA A 304 -12.88 -4.62 -8.35
N ASP A 305 -13.36 -5.34 -9.37
CA ASP A 305 -14.04 -6.62 -9.19
C ASP A 305 -13.13 -7.65 -8.52
N ARG A 306 -11.86 -7.71 -8.92
CA ARG A 306 -10.88 -8.60 -8.27
C ARG A 306 -10.64 -8.24 -6.81
N ARG A 307 -10.64 -6.94 -6.46
CA ARG A 307 -10.54 -6.50 -5.06
C ARG A 307 -11.75 -6.94 -4.25
N LEU A 308 -12.95 -6.74 -4.80
CA LEU A 308 -14.20 -7.20 -4.17
C LEU A 308 -14.18 -8.72 -3.94
N GLU A 309 -13.86 -9.50 -4.97
CA GLU A 309 -13.78 -10.96 -4.89
C GLU A 309 -12.75 -11.43 -3.85
N SER A 310 -11.59 -10.77 -3.78
CA SER A 310 -10.54 -11.11 -2.81
C SER A 310 -10.98 -10.93 -1.35
N CYS A 311 -11.97 -10.05 -1.12
CA CYS A 311 -12.61 -9.79 0.17
C CYS A 311 -13.92 -10.58 0.37
N GLY A 312 -14.25 -11.52 -0.52
CA GLY A 312 -15.48 -12.32 -0.45
C GLY A 312 -16.77 -11.54 -0.75
N LEU A 313 -16.66 -10.44 -1.51
CA LEU A 313 -17.79 -9.64 -1.99
C LEU A 313 -18.09 -9.99 -3.45
N ALA A 314 -19.36 -9.87 -3.85
CA ALA A 314 -19.75 -10.07 -5.24
C ALA A 314 -19.21 -8.93 -6.12
N PRO A 315 -18.75 -9.22 -7.35
CA PRO A 315 -18.30 -8.21 -8.29
C PRO A 315 -19.42 -7.21 -8.64
N LEU A 316 -19.04 -6.05 -9.14
CA LEU A 316 -19.95 -5.01 -9.65
C LEU A 316 -20.21 -5.17 -11.14
N SER A 317 -19.20 -5.60 -11.91
CA SER A 317 -19.34 -5.83 -13.35
C SER A 317 -19.63 -7.30 -13.66
N SER A 318 -20.27 -7.55 -14.80
CA SER A 318 -20.49 -8.90 -15.33
C SER A 318 -19.27 -9.39 -16.13
N GLY A 319 -18.10 -9.47 -15.49
CA GLY A 319 -16.91 -10.10 -16.10
C GLY A 319 -16.10 -9.20 -17.04
N ALA A 320 -15.76 -7.98 -16.61
CA ALA A 320 -14.77 -7.15 -17.30
C ALA A 320 -13.47 -7.93 -17.55
N LYS A 321 -12.87 -7.76 -18.74
CA LYS A 321 -11.59 -8.37 -19.11
C LYS A 321 -10.47 -7.36 -18.90
N ASN A 322 -9.26 -7.82 -18.60
CA ASN A 322 -8.09 -6.95 -18.48
C ASN A 322 -7.68 -6.38 -19.86
N PRO A 323 -7.84 -5.08 -20.14
CA PRO A 323 -7.39 -4.48 -21.39
C PRO A 323 -5.89 -4.13 -21.37
N LEU A 324 -5.25 -4.15 -20.20
CA LEU A 324 -3.84 -3.80 -19.97
C LEU A 324 -3.06 -5.01 -19.39
N PRO A 325 -2.95 -6.14 -20.12
CA PRO A 325 -2.27 -7.34 -19.62
C PRO A 325 -0.80 -7.08 -19.25
N TRP A 326 -0.16 -6.14 -19.94
CA TRP A 326 1.21 -5.75 -19.71
C TRP A 326 1.45 -5.08 -18.35
N LEU A 327 0.42 -4.53 -17.70
CA LEU A 327 0.60 -3.90 -16.39
C LEU A 327 0.92 -4.97 -15.33
N ALA A 328 0.38 -6.18 -15.49
CA ALA A 328 0.75 -7.32 -14.65
C ALA A 328 2.21 -7.76 -14.86
N GLU A 329 2.69 -7.73 -16.10
CA GLU A 329 4.10 -8.04 -16.43
C GLU A 329 5.07 -7.03 -15.79
N MET A 330 4.64 -5.79 -15.56
CA MET A 330 5.47 -4.76 -14.91
C MET A 330 5.61 -4.98 -13.39
N MET A 331 4.61 -5.61 -12.75
CA MET A 331 4.64 -6.01 -11.34
C MET A 331 5.57 -7.20 -11.11
N ASP A 332 5.63 -8.12 -12.06
CA ASP A 332 6.62 -9.20 -12.08
C ASP A 332 7.99 -8.61 -12.39
N ILE A 333 8.66 -8.12 -11.33
CA ILE A 333 10.08 -7.80 -11.40
C ILE A 333 10.80 -9.13 -11.63
N LYS A 334 10.95 -9.53 -12.89
CA LYS A 334 12.09 -10.34 -13.28
C LYS A 334 13.30 -9.62 -12.70
N LYS A 335 14.09 -10.33 -11.89
CA LYS A 335 15.43 -9.90 -11.45
C LYS A 335 16.33 -9.76 -12.68
N GLU A 336 16.03 -8.81 -13.56
CA GLU A 336 16.86 -8.40 -14.67
C GLU A 336 17.53 -7.10 -14.25
N GLN A 337 18.50 -7.24 -13.37
CA GLN A 337 19.73 -6.46 -13.44
C GLN A 337 20.84 -7.34 -12.89
N ASN A 338 21.70 -7.78 -13.80
CA ASN A 338 22.95 -8.44 -13.49
C ASN A 338 23.75 -7.51 -12.58
N PHE A 339 23.85 -7.92 -11.32
CA PHE A 339 24.63 -7.31 -10.23
C PHE A 339 26.16 -7.23 -10.51
N PHE A 340 26.59 -7.51 -11.75
CA PHE A 340 28.00 -7.55 -12.17
C PHE A 340 28.47 -6.31 -12.94
N GLU A 341 27.61 -5.35 -13.30
CA GLU A 341 28.02 -4.20 -14.14
C GLU A 341 28.06 -2.84 -13.41
N GLY A 342 27.63 -2.75 -12.15
CA GLY A 342 27.78 -1.56 -11.31
C GLY A 342 28.99 -1.68 -10.39
N ARG A 343 29.96 -0.76 -10.50
CA ARG A 343 31.16 -0.71 -9.63
C ARG A 343 30.79 -0.83 -8.15
N VAL A 344 31.28 -1.92 -7.55
CA VAL A 344 31.13 -2.28 -6.14
C VAL A 344 31.97 -1.34 -5.27
N THR A 345 31.31 -0.56 -4.41
CA THR A 345 31.91 -0.09 -3.15
C THR A 345 31.11 -0.72 -2.02
N GLU A 346 31.57 -1.91 -1.62
CA GLU A 346 31.00 -2.72 -0.54
C GLU A 346 31.17 -2.03 0.82
N TYR A 347 30.06 -1.96 1.57
CA TYR A 347 30.07 -2.18 3.01
C TYR A 347 28.96 -3.20 3.34
N GLN A 348 29.16 -4.46 2.96
CA GLN A 348 28.43 -5.56 3.58
C GLN A 348 29.09 -5.90 4.92
N LYS A 349 28.41 -5.58 6.02
CA LYS A 349 28.68 -6.26 7.29
C LYS A 349 28.14 -7.68 7.19
N ALA A 350 29.07 -8.62 6.99
CA ALA A 350 28.84 -10.02 7.23
C ALA A 350 28.35 -10.23 8.67
N SER A 351 27.12 -10.71 8.81
CA SER A 351 26.75 -11.57 9.93
C SER A 351 25.90 -12.71 9.37
N SER A 352 26.61 -13.71 8.87
CA SER A 352 26.11 -15.08 8.83
C SER A 352 25.74 -15.45 10.28
N LEU A 353 24.45 -15.53 10.57
CA LEU A 353 23.96 -16.21 11.76
C LEU A 353 24.33 -17.69 11.62
N ASN A 354 25.49 -18.06 12.15
CA ASN A 354 25.71 -19.43 12.57
C ASN A 354 24.65 -19.74 13.63
N VAL A 355 23.92 -20.82 13.41
CA VAL A 355 23.01 -21.39 14.41
C VAL A 355 23.88 -21.83 15.59
N ALA A 356 23.95 -20.99 16.61
CA ALA A 356 24.54 -21.36 17.89
C ALA A 356 23.52 -22.23 18.64
N HIS A 357 23.96 -23.41 19.07
CA HIS A 357 23.22 -24.22 20.03
C HIS A 357 23.32 -23.56 21.40
N ASP A 358 22.18 -23.41 22.07
CA ASP A 358 21.93 -22.62 23.30
C ASP A 358 22.66 -23.08 24.59
N ASP A 359 23.69 -23.92 24.52
CA ASP A 359 24.31 -24.52 25.73
C ASP A 359 25.65 -23.87 26.19
N GLU A 360 26.02 -22.67 25.74
CA GLU A 360 27.19 -21.93 26.27
C GLU A 360 26.95 -20.43 26.51
N LEU A 361 26.03 -20.10 27.43
CA LEU A 361 26.01 -18.82 28.15
C LEU A 361 25.93 -19.01 29.67
#